data_AF-A0A8K9X085-F1
#
_entry.id   AF-A0A8K9X085-F1
#
_cell.length_a   1.000
_cell.length_b   1.000
_cell.length_c   1.000
_cell.angle_alpha   90.00
_cell.angle_beta   90.00
_cell.angle_gamma   90.00
#
_symmetry.space_group_name_H-M   'P 1'
#
loop_
_entity.id
_entity.type
_entity.pdbx_description
1 polymer ?
#
loop_
_entity_poly.entity_id
_entity_poly.type
_entity_poly.pdbx_seq_one_letter_code
_entity_poly.pdbx_strand_id
1 'polypeptide(L)'
;MSRSCLEPASAYRFTGAVCRLTYPAAVVLNEKTTKVIQAAFQHAKYPSISNEKSILFVGKVKYGLANLEIHNLSIGRSEFELIAGEGIEIAISNVSAVFKGTIQYGYGSWLVNVGHSVDFEIDSHIDLGINPKLYCGKGKVAADTSDCYLTFHKLDLLLQGDREPGWLKRLFTNFITFTVKLVIKSQICKEINNVANILADFIQERAEQFLSDGDISMDIGVTSAPVITSNYIESYHKGLAKYNNMTAVINESVFDPSQLTEDRMLYFWISDEVFNPLITAAHQDRRFVLNISGLELTVGVYQTSGSHEVEVVVTASYAKKKLILIATTSQ
;
A
#
# COMPACT_ATOMS: atom_id res chain seq x y z
N MET A 1 -22.89 -12.98 11.62
CA MET A 1 -22.56 -12.34 10.32
C MET A 1 -21.34 -11.46 10.53
N SER A 2 -20.32 -11.59 9.67
CA SER A 2 -19.15 -10.70 9.68
C SER A 2 -19.62 -9.27 9.41
N ARG A 3 -19.41 -8.35 10.36
CA ARG A 3 -19.75 -6.92 10.21
C ARG A 3 -18.59 -6.18 9.56
N SER A 4 -18.38 -6.48 8.30
CA SER A 4 -17.35 -5.87 7.46
C SER A 4 -17.98 -5.46 6.15
N CYS A 5 -17.42 -4.41 5.53
CA CYS A 5 -17.85 -3.93 4.22
C CYS A 5 -19.34 -3.54 4.15
N LEU A 6 -19.84 -2.90 5.21
CA LEU A 6 -21.16 -2.25 5.22
C LEU A 6 -21.10 -0.92 4.47
N GLU A 7 -22.26 -0.35 4.15
CA GLU A 7 -22.35 1.05 3.73
C GLU A 7 -21.85 1.99 4.83
N PRO A 8 -21.08 3.07 4.52
CA PRO A 8 -20.40 3.88 5.52
C PRO A 8 -21.29 4.36 6.67
N ALA A 9 -22.42 5.00 6.39
CA ALA A 9 -23.33 5.49 7.43
C ALA A 9 -23.91 4.36 8.31
N SER A 10 -24.09 3.16 7.75
CA SER A 10 -24.55 1.99 8.50
C SER A 10 -23.45 1.36 9.34
N ALA A 11 -22.18 1.63 9.00
CA ALA A 11 -21.00 1.09 9.66
C ALA A 11 -20.64 1.85 10.94
N TYR A 12 -20.96 3.15 11.03
CA TYR A 12 -20.49 4.03 12.12
C TYR A 12 -20.78 3.49 13.52
N ARG A 13 -21.97 2.95 13.77
CA ARG A 13 -22.31 2.34 15.08
C ARG A 13 -21.46 1.12 15.47
N PHE A 14 -20.77 0.52 14.52
CA PHE A 14 -19.86 -0.62 14.71
C PHE A 14 -18.38 -0.23 14.64
N THR A 15 -18.08 1.04 14.38
CA THR A 15 -16.72 1.55 14.22
C THR A 15 -16.10 1.85 15.59
N GLY A 16 -15.06 1.12 15.96
CA GLY A 16 -14.29 1.37 17.18
C GLY A 16 -13.17 2.39 16.97
N ALA A 17 -12.62 2.48 15.76
CA ALA A 17 -11.57 3.44 15.45
C ALA A 17 -11.70 3.99 14.02
N VAL A 18 -11.30 5.25 13.82
CA VAL A 18 -11.26 5.90 12.51
C VAL A 18 -9.89 6.49 12.28
N CYS A 19 -9.38 6.35 11.06
CA CYS A 19 -8.17 7.01 10.60
C CYS A 19 -8.56 7.98 9.48
N ARG A 20 -8.29 9.28 9.65
CA ARG A 20 -8.47 10.29 8.60
C ARG A 20 -7.11 10.84 8.20
N LEU A 21 -6.81 10.71 6.92
CA LEU A 21 -5.64 11.27 6.26
C LEU A 21 -6.09 12.46 5.42
N THR A 22 -5.65 13.66 5.77
CA THR A 22 -6.07 14.89 5.08
C THR A 22 -5.18 15.21 3.89
N TYR A 23 -5.62 16.15 3.06
CA TYR A 23 -4.92 16.57 1.85
C TYR A 23 -3.45 16.94 2.11
N PRO A 24 -3.08 17.72 3.16
CA PRO A 24 -1.66 17.96 3.48
C PRO A 24 -0.82 16.70 3.71
N ALA A 25 -1.39 15.64 4.29
CA ALA A 25 -0.69 14.37 4.44
C ALA A 25 -0.50 13.66 3.09
N ALA A 26 -1.53 13.67 2.24
CA ALA A 26 -1.45 13.13 0.90
C ALA A 26 -0.39 13.85 0.05
N VAL A 27 -0.23 15.17 0.22
CA VAL A 27 0.86 15.96 -0.42
C VAL A 27 2.23 15.43 -0.02
N VAL A 28 2.47 15.21 1.27
CA VAL A 28 3.75 14.67 1.76
C VAL A 28 3.99 13.25 1.25
N LEU A 29 2.95 12.42 1.19
CA LEU A 29 3.05 11.07 0.62
C LEU A 29 3.36 11.10 -0.88
N ASN A 30 2.79 12.06 -1.62
CA ASN A 30 3.04 12.19 -3.05
C ASN A 30 4.51 12.48 -3.38
N GLU A 31 5.28 13.08 -2.47
CA GLU A 31 6.74 13.22 -2.64
C GLU A 31 7.47 11.88 -2.76
N LYS A 32 6.85 10.79 -2.29
CA LYS A 32 7.42 9.43 -2.36
C LYS A 32 6.82 8.60 -3.50
N THR A 33 5.76 9.06 -4.15
CA THR A 33 5.12 8.35 -5.27
C THR A 33 6.11 8.05 -6.39
N THR A 34 6.99 8.99 -6.72
CA THR A 34 8.00 8.78 -7.78
C THR A 34 8.90 7.58 -7.51
N LYS A 35 9.25 7.32 -6.24
CA LYS A 35 10.04 6.14 -5.84
C LYS A 35 9.26 4.84 -5.94
N VAL A 36 7.97 4.87 -5.59
CA VAL A 36 7.08 3.71 -5.73
C VAL A 36 6.95 3.32 -7.20
N ILE A 37 6.76 4.30 -8.06
CA ILE A 37 6.66 4.10 -9.51
C ILE A 37 7.99 3.64 -10.09
N GLN A 38 9.10 4.21 -9.63
CA GLN A 38 10.43 3.74 -10.02
C GLN A 38 10.62 2.25 -9.72
N ALA A 39 10.24 1.82 -8.51
CA ALA A 39 10.29 0.41 -8.13
C ALA A 39 9.39 -0.46 -9.02
N ALA A 40 8.16 -0.02 -9.32
CA ALA A 40 7.25 -0.77 -10.18
C ALA A 40 7.82 -0.97 -11.60
N PHE A 41 8.43 0.06 -12.20
CA PHE A 41 9.09 -0.07 -13.51
C PHE A 41 10.29 -1.03 -13.48
N GLN A 42 11.08 -0.99 -12.40
CA GLN A 42 12.27 -1.84 -12.22
C GLN A 42 11.93 -3.31 -11.97
N HIS A 43 10.84 -3.57 -11.25
CA HIS A 43 10.40 -4.93 -10.92
C HIS A 43 9.47 -5.56 -11.96
N ALA A 44 8.92 -4.76 -12.88
CA ALA A 44 8.09 -5.26 -13.97
C ALA A 44 8.85 -6.27 -14.84
N LYS A 45 8.21 -7.42 -15.10
CA LYS A 45 8.76 -8.47 -15.96
C LYS A 45 8.13 -8.42 -17.34
N TYR A 46 8.95 -8.19 -18.36
CA TYR A 46 8.47 -8.11 -19.74
C TYR A 46 8.60 -9.47 -20.44
N PRO A 47 7.49 -10.10 -20.86
CA PRO A 47 7.54 -11.41 -21.50
C PRO A 47 8.16 -11.33 -22.90
N SER A 48 8.79 -12.43 -23.33
CA SER A 48 9.20 -12.58 -24.72
C SER A 48 7.98 -12.61 -25.65
N ILE A 49 8.10 -11.97 -26.80
CA ILE A 49 7.05 -11.84 -27.81
C ILE A 49 7.54 -12.57 -29.05
N SER A 50 6.72 -13.42 -29.66
CA SER A 50 7.04 -14.08 -30.94
C SER A 50 5.89 -13.95 -31.91
N ASN A 51 6.17 -13.62 -33.17
CA ASN A 51 5.15 -13.45 -34.20
C ASN A 51 5.68 -13.76 -35.60
N GLU A 52 4.78 -13.85 -36.59
CA GLU A 52 5.11 -14.05 -38.01
C GLU A 52 4.49 -12.93 -38.84
N LYS A 53 5.25 -12.36 -39.78
CA LYS A 53 4.74 -11.35 -40.70
C LYS A 53 5.22 -11.59 -42.13
N SER A 54 4.31 -11.37 -43.08
CA SER A 54 4.65 -11.26 -44.49
C SER A 54 5.13 -9.85 -44.81
N ILE A 55 6.37 -9.73 -45.27
CA ILE A 55 7.00 -8.47 -45.66
C ILE A 55 7.17 -8.45 -47.18
N LEU A 56 6.76 -7.33 -47.80
CA LEU A 56 6.87 -7.15 -49.24
C LEU A 56 8.33 -7.33 -49.70
N PHE A 57 8.54 -8.12 -50.76
CA PHE A 57 9.85 -8.49 -51.33
C PHE A 57 10.78 -9.36 -50.46
N VAL A 58 10.44 -9.59 -49.18
CA VAL A 58 11.24 -10.45 -48.25
C VAL A 58 10.56 -11.79 -47.99
N GLY A 59 9.23 -11.85 -48.06
CA GLY A 59 8.44 -13.06 -47.77
C GLY A 59 8.03 -13.16 -46.31
N LYS A 60 7.75 -14.39 -45.84
CA LYS A 60 7.38 -14.64 -44.44
C LYS A 60 8.61 -14.58 -43.54
N VAL A 61 8.54 -13.72 -42.54
CA VAL A 61 9.57 -13.55 -41.52
C VAL A 61 8.97 -13.92 -40.17
N LYS A 62 9.61 -14.85 -39.47
CA LYS A 62 9.35 -15.08 -38.05
C LYS A 62 10.28 -14.19 -37.25
N TYR A 63 9.74 -13.50 -36.27
CA TYR A 63 10.52 -12.63 -35.40
C TYR A 63 10.06 -12.78 -33.95
N GLY A 64 10.96 -12.47 -33.03
CA GLY A 64 10.65 -12.39 -31.62
C GLY A 64 11.50 -11.35 -30.91
N LEU A 65 10.93 -10.76 -29.87
CA LEU A 65 11.59 -9.92 -28.89
C LEU A 65 11.80 -10.77 -27.65
N ALA A 66 13.03 -10.84 -27.16
CA ALA A 66 13.37 -11.56 -25.94
C ALA A 66 14.17 -10.67 -25.00
N ASN A 67 14.19 -11.05 -23.72
CA ASN A 67 15.00 -10.42 -22.69
C ASN A 67 14.79 -8.90 -22.59
N LEU A 68 13.54 -8.45 -22.74
CA LEU A 68 13.23 -7.03 -22.58
C LEU A 68 13.38 -6.66 -21.10
N GLU A 69 14.29 -5.74 -20.81
CA GLU A 69 14.57 -5.25 -19.46
C GLU A 69 14.74 -3.73 -19.46
N ILE A 70 14.51 -3.12 -18.31
CA ILE A 70 14.75 -1.70 -18.12
C ILE A 70 16.19 -1.49 -17.67
N HIS A 71 16.94 -0.65 -18.38
CA HIS A 71 18.34 -0.38 -18.08
C HIS A 71 18.52 1.00 -17.43
N ASN A 72 17.88 2.03 -17.98
CA ASN A 72 17.88 3.37 -17.41
C ASN A 72 16.44 3.83 -17.18
N LEU A 73 16.21 4.50 -16.05
CA LEU A 73 14.91 5.05 -15.69
C LEU A 73 15.10 6.37 -14.94
N SER A 74 14.38 7.38 -15.39
CA SER A 74 14.17 8.65 -14.70
C SER A 74 12.67 8.89 -14.58
N ILE A 75 12.20 9.17 -13.37
CA ILE A 75 10.83 9.59 -13.12
C ILE A 75 10.84 11.10 -12.92
N GLY A 76 10.02 11.82 -13.68
CA GLY A 76 9.89 13.27 -13.56
C GLY A 76 9.10 13.69 -12.33
N ARG A 77 7.91 14.25 -12.54
CA ARG A 77 7.06 14.78 -11.45
C ARG A 77 5.82 13.92 -11.24
N SER A 78 5.37 13.87 -9.99
CA SER A 78 4.11 13.23 -9.59
C SER A 78 3.16 14.29 -9.06
N GLU A 79 1.93 14.28 -9.55
CA GLU A 79 0.83 15.10 -9.08
C GLU A 79 -0.34 14.20 -8.74
N PHE A 80 -1.21 14.65 -7.85
CA PHE A 80 -2.39 13.89 -7.47
C PHE A 80 -3.56 14.81 -7.17
N GLU A 81 -4.76 14.27 -7.27
CA GLU A 81 -6.00 14.91 -6.86
C GLU A 81 -6.90 13.90 -6.13
N LEU A 82 -7.64 14.36 -5.12
CA LEU A 82 -8.66 13.55 -4.46
C LEU A 82 -10.02 13.86 -5.07
N ILE A 83 -10.63 12.88 -5.73
CA ILE A 83 -11.91 13.04 -6.42
C ILE A 83 -13.00 12.48 -5.51
N ALA A 84 -13.83 13.38 -4.97
CA ALA A 84 -14.84 13.04 -3.98
C ALA A 84 -15.81 11.96 -4.50
N GLY A 85 -15.95 10.87 -3.74
CA GLY A 85 -16.80 9.73 -4.10
C GLY A 85 -16.29 8.84 -5.23
N GLU A 86 -15.17 9.16 -5.88
CA GLU A 86 -14.61 8.36 -6.98
C GLU A 86 -13.30 7.67 -6.62
N GLY A 87 -12.29 8.42 -6.18
CA GLY A 87 -10.94 7.86 -6.03
C GLY A 87 -9.84 8.91 -5.89
N ILE A 88 -8.63 8.46 -6.19
CA ILE A 88 -7.43 9.29 -6.24
C ILE A 88 -7.00 9.33 -7.71
N GLU A 89 -6.77 10.50 -8.28
CA GLU A 89 -6.12 10.62 -9.59
C GLU A 89 -4.64 10.89 -9.36
N ILE A 90 -3.75 10.15 -10.01
CA ILE A 90 -2.30 10.32 -9.92
C ILE A 90 -1.74 10.47 -11.33
N ALA A 91 -1.10 11.60 -11.60
CA ALA A 91 -0.46 11.90 -12.87
C ALA A 91 1.07 11.99 -12.69
N ILE A 92 1.80 11.16 -13.43
CA ILE A 92 3.26 11.13 -13.44
C ILE A 92 3.72 11.53 -14.83
N SER A 93 4.45 12.63 -14.92
CA SER A 93 4.92 13.17 -16.20
C SER A 93 6.43 13.18 -16.31
N ASN A 94 6.91 13.22 -17.56
CA ASN A 94 8.33 13.21 -17.91
C ASN A 94 9.06 11.95 -17.43
N VAL A 95 8.47 10.78 -17.63
CA VAL A 95 9.17 9.51 -17.42
C VAL A 95 10.04 9.22 -18.64
N SER A 96 11.34 9.04 -18.41
CA SER A 96 12.28 8.58 -19.44
C SER A 96 12.77 7.19 -19.08
N ALA A 97 12.59 6.24 -19.99
CA ALA A 97 13.01 4.86 -19.79
C ALA A 97 13.74 4.34 -21.04
N VAL A 98 14.90 3.70 -20.81
CA VAL A 98 15.64 2.97 -21.83
C VAL A 98 15.48 1.49 -21.57
N PHE A 99 14.87 0.79 -22.53
CA PHE A 99 14.73 -0.66 -22.49
C PHE A 99 15.79 -1.32 -23.36
N LYS A 100 16.32 -2.46 -22.93
CA LYS A 100 17.23 -3.28 -23.74
C LYS A 100 16.65 -4.65 -23.96
N GLY A 101 17.04 -5.30 -25.04
CA GLY A 101 16.67 -6.68 -25.30
C GLY A 101 17.27 -7.18 -26.60
N THR A 102 16.79 -8.33 -27.05
CA THR A 102 17.30 -8.99 -28.26
C THR A 102 16.16 -9.29 -29.22
N ILE A 103 16.31 -8.88 -30.48
CA ILE A 103 15.42 -9.28 -31.58
C ILE A 103 16.01 -10.53 -32.23
N GLN A 104 15.23 -11.59 -32.27
CA GLN A 104 15.53 -12.81 -33.00
C GLN A 104 14.66 -12.85 -34.27
N TYR A 105 15.22 -13.13 -35.44
CA TYR A 105 14.44 -13.26 -36.67
C TYR A 105 14.99 -14.30 -37.63
N GLY A 106 14.11 -14.90 -38.42
CA GLY A 106 14.46 -15.92 -39.41
C GLY A 106 13.57 -15.86 -40.64
N TYR A 107 14.13 -16.29 -41.78
CA TYR A 107 13.46 -16.33 -43.08
C TYR A 107 13.06 -17.77 -43.44
N GLY A 108 11.83 -18.00 -43.88
CA GLY A 108 11.43 -19.25 -44.56
C GLY A 108 10.64 -20.28 -43.75
N SER A 109 10.42 -21.43 -44.40
CA SER A 109 9.63 -22.59 -43.92
C SER A 109 10.47 -23.51 -43.02
N TRP A 110 9.80 -24.37 -42.22
CA TRP A 110 10.29 -25.43 -41.29
C TRP A 110 11.78 -25.82 -41.37
N LEU A 111 12.37 -26.01 -42.56
CA LEU A 111 13.60 -26.77 -42.82
C LEU A 111 14.92 -25.98 -42.71
N VAL A 112 14.92 -24.66 -42.69
CA VAL A 112 16.17 -23.87 -42.58
C VAL A 112 15.96 -22.70 -41.61
N ASN A 113 16.52 -22.80 -40.42
CA ASN A 113 16.37 -21.79 -39.37
C ASN A 113 17.72 -21.10 -39.13
N VAL A 114 18.14 -20.25 -40.06
CA VAL A 114 19.25 -19.30 -39.79
C VAL A 114 18.64 -18.16 -38.98
N GLY A 115 18.58 -18.35 -37.66
CA GLY A 115 18.12 -17.34 -36.73
C GLY A 115 19.18 -16.27 -36.58
N HIS A 116 18.89 -15.06 -37.05
CA HIS A 116 19.67 -13.88 -36.74
C HIS A 116 19.23 -13.34 -35.38
N SER A 117 20.17 -12.76 -34.64
CA SER A 117 19.96 -12.17 -33.33
C SER A 117 20.64 -10.81 -33.31
N VAL A 118 19.90 -9.77 -32.94
CA VAL A 118 20.38 -8.39 -32.90
C VAL A 118 19.92 -7.76 -31.60
N ASP A 119 20.86 -7.25 -30.81
CA ASP A 119 20.54 -6.51 -29.60
C ASP A 119 19.99 -5.14 -29.95
N PHE A 120 19.07 -4.65 -29.13
CA PHE A 120 18.43 -3.37 -29.35
C PHE A 120 18.27 -2.59 -28.05
N GLU A 121 18.16 -1.29 -28.20
CA GLU A 121 17.73 -0.35 -27.17
C GLU A 121 16.47 0.38 -27.63
N ILE A 122 15.54 0.62 -26.72
CA ILE A 122 14.35 1.44 -26.96
C ILE A 122 14.41 2.64 -26.03
N ASP A 123 14.54 3.84 -26.61
CA ASP A 123 14.43 5.10 -25.89
C ASP A 123 12.98 5.56 -25.87
N SER A 124 12.45 5.87 -24.68
CA SER A 124 11.05 6.22 -24.48
C SER A 124 10.86 7.45 -23.59
N HIS A 125 9.84 8.22 -23.92
CA HIS A 125 9.31 9.31 -23.09
C HIS A 125 7.82 9.05 -22.88
N ILE A 126 7.43 8.92 -21.62
CA ILE A 126 6.12 8.43 -21.20
C ILE A 126 5.51 9.38 -20.17
N ASP A 127 4.20 9.56 -20.23
CA ASP A 127 3.40 10.00 -19.10
C ASP A 127 2.51 8.85 -18.63
N LEU A 128 2.32 8.73 -17.32
CA LEU A 128 1.56 7.67 -16.66
C LEU A 128 0.44 8.30 -15.85
N GLY A 129 -0.79 7.83 -16.03
CA GLY A 129 -1.89 8.14 -15.13
C GLY A 129 -2.44 6.88 -14.49
N ILE A 130 -2.78 6.99 -13.21
CA ILE A 130 -3.29 5.91 -12.38
C ILE A 130 -4.43 6.49 -11.57
N ASN A 131 -5.58 5.82 -11.55
CA ASN A 131 -6.74 6.27 -10.80
C ASN A 131 -7.12 5.24 -9.71
N PRO A 132 -6.36 5.13 -8.59
CA PRO A 132 -6.68 4.17 -7.54
C PRO A 132 -8.06 4.39 -6.92
N LYS A 133 -8.82 3.30 -6.81
CA LYS A 133 -10.06 3.25 -6.02
C LYS A 133 -9.83 2.44 -4.76
N LEU A 134 -10.23 3.00 -3.63
CA LEU A 134 -10.15 2.30 -2.34
C LEU A 134 -11.47 1.58 -2.06
N TYR A 135 -11.38 0.31 -1.64
CA TYR A 135 -12.56 -0.49 -1.34
C TYR A 135 -12.32 -1.41 -0.14
N CYS A 136 -13.40 -2.01 0.35
CA CYS A 136 -13.33 -3.02 1.41
C CYS A 136 -13.07 -4.41 0.81
N GLY A 137 -11.82 -4.86 0.85
CA GLY A 137 -11.40 -6.17 0.37
C GLY A 137 -11.24 -7.15 1.52
N LYS A 138 -12.19 -8.09 1.69
CA LYS A 138 -12.14 -9.14 2.74
C LYS A 138 -11.93 -8.59 4.17
N GLY A 139 -12.50 -7.42 4.47
CA GLY A 139 -12.34 -6.78 5.78
C GLY A 139 -11.02 -6.02 5.97
N LYS A 140 -10.26 -5.77 4.90
CA LYS A 140 -9.13 -4.84 4.84
C LYS A 140 -9.41 -3.71 3.85
N VAL A 141 -8.71 -2.59 3.98
CA VAL A 141 -8.60 -1.60 2.91
C VAL A 141 -7.80 -2.22 1.76
N ALA A 142 -8.36 -2.21 0.56
CA ALA A 142 -7.69 -2.65 -0.66
C ALA A 142 -7.76 -1.56 -1.71
N ALA A 143 -6.81 -1.58 -2.66
CA ALA A 143 -6.72 -0.62 -3.74
C ALA A 143 -6.89 -1.34 -5.09
N ASP A 144 -7.78 -0.80 -5.92
CA ASP A 144 -7.93 -1.18 -7.32
C ASP A 144 -7.26 -0.11 -8.18
N THR A 145 -6.18 -0.46 -8.87
CA THR A 145 -5.48 0.42 -9.81
C THR A 145 -5.61 -0.05 -11.25
N SER A 146 -6.72 -0.72 -11.59
CA SER A 146 -7.00 -1.22 -12.94
C SER A 146 -7.13 -0.10 -13.97
N ASP A 147 -7.61 1.08 -13.55
CA ASP A 147 -7.56 2.28 -14.37
C ASP A 147 -6.14 2.88 -14.35
N CYS A 148 -5.34 2.39 -15.29
CA CYS A 148 -3.95 2.75 -15.47
C CYS A 148 -3.65 2.90 -16.96
N TYR A 149 -3.04 4.02 -17.34
CA TYR A 149 -2.74 4.35 -18.72
C TYR A 149 -1.34 4.94 -18.88
N LEU A 150 -0.72 4.63 -20.01
CA LEU A 150 0.58 5.16 -20.41
C LEU A 150 0.41 5.88 -21.76
N THR A 151 0.87 7.12 -21.82
CA THR A 151 0.95 7.92 -23.03
C THR A 151 2.40 7.97 -23.48
N PHE A 152 2.69 7.43 -24.66
CA PHE A 152 4.05 7.42 -25.21
C PHE A 152 4.24 8.60 -26.18
N HIS A 153 5.04 9.58 -25.77
CA HIS A 153 5.46 10.71 -26.61
C HIS A 153 6.59 10.33 -27.56
N LYS A 154 7.46 9.41 -27.12
CA LYS A 154 8.60 8.89 -27.88
C LYS A 154 8.74 7.38 -27.66
N LEU A 155 9.07 6.63 -28.72
CA LEU A 155 9.44 5.21 -28.64
C LEU A 155 10.33 4.84 -29.83
N ASP A 156 11.63 5.07 -29.69
CA ASP A 156 12.60 4.90 -30.77
C ASP A 156 13.43 3.64 -30.58
N LEU A 157 13.48 2.79 -31.61
CA LEU A 157 14.34 1.60 -31.65
C LEU A 157 15.72 1.96 -32.16
N LEU A 158 16.73 1.56 -31.42
CA LEU A 158 18.14 1.59 -31.79
C LEU A 158 18.64 0.15 -31.86
N LEU A 159 19.01 -0.32 -33.04
CA LEU A 159 19.62 -1.63 -33.20
C LEU A 159 21.14 -1.51 -33.03
N GLN A 160 21.75 -2.45 -32.32
CA GLN A 160 23.20 -2.50 -32.17
C GLN A 160 23.86 -3.10 -33.42
N GLY A 161 24.83 -2.37 -33.98
CA GLY A 161 25.64 -2.76 -35.13
C GLY A 161 25.11 -2.32 -36.50
N ASP A 162 25.99 -2.30 -37.50
CA ASP A 162 25.69 -1.82 -38.87
C ASP A 162 24.90 -2.82 -39.74
N ARG A 163 24.37 -3.90 -39.13
CA ARG A 163 23.71 -5.01 -39.84
C ARG A 163 22.19 -4.92 -39.77
N GLU A 164 21.62 -3.72 -39.91
CA GLU A 164 20.16 -3.55 -39.95
C GLU A 164 19.60 -3.80 -41.35
N PRO A 165 18.74 -4.81 -41.56
CA PRO A 165 17.94 -4.88 -42.77
C PRO A 165 16.91 -3.75 -42.76
N GLY A 166 16.78 -2.96 -43.83
CA GLY A 166 15.81 -1.86 -43.89
C GLY A 166 14.34 -2.27 -43.71
N TRP A 167 14.02 -3.56 -43.83
CA TRP A 167 12.69 -4.08 -43.50
C TRP A 167 12.42 -4.13 -41.99
N LEU A 168 13.45 -4.30 -41.15
CA LEU A 168 13.31 -4.42 -39.71
C LEU A 168 12.85 -3.10 -39.10
N LYS A 169 13.40 -1.97 -39.56
CA LYS A 169 12.91 -0.62 -39.23
C LYS A 169 11.43 -0.43 -39.56
N ARG A 170 11.00 -0.88 -40.75
CA ARG A 170 9.59 -0.81 -41.18
C ARG A 170 8.69 -1.71 -40.35
N LEU A 171 9.13 -2.94 -40.04
CA LEU A 171 8.41 -3.85 -39.17
C LEU A 171 8.26 -3.26 -37.77
N PHE A 172 9.31 -2.62 -37.25
CA PHE A 172 9.26 -1.97 -35.95
C PHE A 172 8.19 -0.88 -35.91
N THR A 173 8.33 0.09 -36.81
CA THR A 173 7.44 1.26 -36.92
C THR A 173 5.96 0.87 -37.06
N ASN A 174 5.67 -0.20 -37.82
CA ASN A 174 4.27 -0.54 -38.16
C ASN A 174 3.61 -1.53 -37.18
N PHE A 175 4.36 -2.41 -36.52
CA PHE A 175 3.77 -3.51 -35.73
C PHE A 175 4.41 -3.71 -34.37
N ILE A 176 5.75 -3.68 -34.29
CA ILE A 176 6.42 -3.95 -33.02
C ILE A 176 6.18 -2.81 -32.04
N THR A 177 6.19 -1.55 -32.49
CA THR A 177 5.90 -0.38 -31.67
C THR A 177 4.58 -0.54 -30.91
N PHE A 178 3.50 -0.94 -31.59
CA PHE A 178 2.20 -1.11 -30.94
C PHE A 178 2.21 -2.24 -29.90
N THR A 179 2.73 -3.42 -30.28
CA THR A 179 2.82 -4.58 -29.37
C THR A 179 3.69 -4.27 -28.15
N VAL A 180 4.84 -3.61 -28.34
CA VAL A 180 5.74 -3.21 -27.26
C VAL A 180 5.05 -2.21 -26.33
N LYS A 181 4.36 -1.19 -26.86
CA LYS A 181 3.59 -0.24 -26.03
C LYS A 181 2.57 -0.95 -25.15
N LEU A 182 1.82 -1.91 -25.71
CA LEU A 182 0.83 -2.67 -24.95
C LEU A 182 1.47 -3.56 -23.89
N VAL A 183 2.56 -4.24 -24.20
CA VAL A 183 3.27 -5.10 -23.24
C VAL A 183 3.87 -4.26 -22.11
N ILE A 184 4.54 -3.16 -22.43
CA ILE A 184 5.09 -2.22 -21.44
C ILE A 184 3.98 -1.69 -20.53
N LYS A 185 2.89 -1.17 -21.11
CA LYS A 185 1.72 -0.71 -20.35
C LYS A 185 1.18 -1.82 -19.44
N SER A 186 0.96 -3.01 -19.98
CA SER A 186 0.35 -4.11 -19.23
C SER A 186 1.20 -4.54 -18.04
N GLN A 187 2.52 -4.69 -18.23
CA GLN A 187 3.41 -5.15 -17.16
C GLN A 187 3.65 -4.08 -16.10
N ILE A 188 3.79 -2.80 -16.49
CA ILE A 188 3.96 -1.70 -15.54
C ILE A 188 2.68 -1.51 -14.71
N CYS A 189 1.51 -1.43 -15.34
CA CYS A 189 0.24 -1.27 -14.61
C CYS A 189 -0.03 -2.46 -13.68
N LYS A 190 0.32 -3.69 -14.11
CA LYS A 190 0.24 -4.88 -13.26
C LYS A 190 1.17 -4.77 -12.04
N GLU A 191 2.41 -4.33 -12.23
CA GLU A 191 3.35 -4.20 -11.12
C GLU A 191 2.96 -3.05 -10.17
N ILE A 192 2.43 -1.95 -10.68
CA ILE A 192 1.85 -0.87 -9.87
C ILE A 192 0.72 -1.42 -8.99
N ASN A 193 -0.20 -2.19 -9.56
CA ASN A 193 -1.30 -2.81 -8.80
C ASN A 193 -0.76 -3.78 -7.72
N ASN A 194 0.30 -4.51 -8.02
CA ASN A 194 0.97 -5.39 -7.06
C ASN A 194 1.57 -4.59 -5.89
N VAL A 195 2.38 -3.57 -6.18
CA VAL A 195 3.02 -2.72 -5.18
C VAL A 195 1.99 -1.96 -4.34
N ALA A 196 0.91 -1.47 -4.93
CA ALA A 196 -0.18 -0.80 -4.21
C ALA A 196 -0.83 -1.71 -3.16
N ASN A 197 -1.10 -2.97 -3.51
CA ASN A 197 -1.67 -3.94 -2.58
C ASN A 197 -0.66 -4.35 -1.49
N ILE A 198 0.62 -4.54 -1.84
CA ILE A 198 1.69 -4.81 -0.86
C ILE A 198 1.78 -3.67 0.16
N LEU A 199 1.75 -2.42 -0.27
CA LEU A 199 1.80 -1.26 0.63
C LEU A 199 0.54 -1.17 1.52
N ALA A 200 -0.63 -1.42 0.96
CA ALA A 200 -1.89 -1.44 1.71
C ALA A 200 -1.90 -2.53 2.79
N ASP A 201 -1.45 -3.74 2.46
CA ASP A 201 -1.32 -4.84 3.42
C ASP A 201 -0.26 -4.54 4.49
N PHE A 202 0.92 -4.07 4.08
CA PHE A 202 2.01 -3.72 5.01
C PHE A 202 1.58 -2.69 6.06
N ILE A 203 0.88 -1.63 5.66
CA ILE A 203 0.41 -0.59 6.60
C ILE A 203 -0.59 -1.18 7.61
N GLN A 204 -1.53 -1.99 7.15
CA GLN A 204 -2.56 -2.59 8.02
C GLN A 204 -1.96 -3.65 8.95
N GLU A 205 -1.08 -4.51 8.46
CA GLU A 205 -0.37 -5.50 9.29
C GLU A 205 0.52 -4.81 10.32
N ARG A 206 1.21 -3.74 9.93
CA ARG A 206 2.02 -2.97 10.87
C ARG A 206 1.17 -2.30 11.95
N ALA A 207 -0.02 -1.81 11.60
CA ALA A 207 -0.97 -1.26 12.56
C ALA A 207 -1.53 -2.34 13.50
N GLU A 208 -1.87 -3.52 12.99
CA GLU A 208 -2.28 -4.69 13.80
C GLU A 208 -1.18 -5.08 14.80
N GLN A 209 0.07 -5.17 14.33
CA GLN A 209 1.22 -5.46 15.18
C GLN A 209 1.44 -4.37 16.23
N PHE A 210 1.30 -3.09 15.88
CA PHE A 210 1.45 -1.99 16.81
C PHE A 210 0.40 -2.01 17.93
N LEU A 211 -0.80 -2.48 17.62
CA LEU A 211 -1.92 -2.60 18.57
C LEU A 211 -1.97 -3.96 19.27
N SER A 212 -0.87 -4.72 19.22
CA SER A 212 -0.76 -6.04 19.84
C SER A 212 0.45 -6.09 20.78
N ASP A 213 0.25 -6.68 21.95
CA ASP A 213 1.30 -6.93 22.94
C ASP A 213 0.98 -8.21 23.71
N GLY A 214 1.83 -9.23 23.58
CA GLY A 214 1.60 -10.58 24.13
C GLY A 214 0.29 -11.20 23.62
N ASP A 215 -0.53 -11.69 24.54
CA ASP A 215 -1.83 -12.32 24.23
C ASP A 215 -2.96 -11.30 24.00
N ILE A 216 -2.68 -10.00 24.12
CA ILE A 216 -3.64 -8.91 23.90
C ILE A 216 -3.39 -8.35 22.50
N SER A 217 -4.42 -8.35 21.66
CA SER A 217 -4.37 -7.78 20.30
C SER A 217 -5.65 -7.03 19.95
N MET A 218 -5.69 -6.37 18.80
CA MET A 218 -6.87 -5.65 18.32
C MET A 218 -7.24 -6.06 16.90
N ASP A 219 -8.51 -6.39 16.66
CA ASP A 219 -9.09 -6.49 15.32
C ASP A 219 -9.37 -5.08 14.78
N ILE A 220 -8.52 -4.63 13.85
CA ILE A 220 -8.70 -3.38 13.11
C ILE A 220 -9.20 -3.60 11.68
N GLY A 221 -9.81 -4.76 11.41
CA GLY A 221 -10.50 -4.97 10.14
C GLY A 221 -11.51 -3.85 9.88
N VAL A 222 -11.70 -3.50 8.61
CA VAL A 222 -12.59 -2.40 8.24
C VAL A 222 -14.06 -2.79 8.31
N THR A 223 -14.87 -1.81 8.67
CA THR A 223 -16.33 -1.90 8.82
C THR A 223 -17.06 -1.46 7.54
N SER A 224 -16.46 -0.60 6.72
CA SER A 224 -16.94 -0.18 5.40
C SER A 224 -15.79 0.09 4.43
N ALA A 225 -16.10 0.39 3.17
CA ALA A 225 -15.12 0.98 2.27
C ALA A 225 -14.66 2.36 2.80
N PRO A 226 -13.40 2.77 2.52
CA PRO A 226 -12.95 4.12 2.84
C PRO A 226 -13.75 5.18 2.10
N VAL A 227 -13.93 6.35 2.72
CA VAL A 227 -14.54 7.53 2.10
C VAL A 227 -13.45 8.47 1.61
N ILE A 228 -13.61 8.98 0.40
CA ILE A 228 -12.71 9.96 -0.20
C ILE A 228 -13.51 11.23 -0.49
N THR A 229 -13.02 12.36 -0.01
CA THR A 229 -13.49 13.72 -0.33
C THR A 229 -12.38 14.47 -1.04
N SER A 230 -12.63 15.72 -1.45
CA SER A 230 -11.56 16.59 -1.97
C SER A 230 -10.48 16.91 -0.92
N ASN A 231 -10.77 16.73 0.36
CA ASN A 231 -9.92 17.19 1.46
C ASN A 231 -9.33 16.05 2.29
N TYR A 232 -9.87 14.83 2.24
CA TYR A 232 -9.38 13.72 3.04
C TYR A 232 -9.76 12.34 2.49
N ILE A 233 -9.02 11.34 2.98
CA ILE A 233 -9.30 9.91 2.87
C ILE A 233 -9.56 9.39 4.29
N GLU A 234 -10.66 8.71 4.52
CA GLU A 234 -11.07 8.22 5.84
C GLU A 234 -11.43 6.73 5.83
N SER A 235 -10.84 5.96 6.76
CA SER A 235 -11.11 4.54 6.93
C SER A 235 -11.70 4.22 8.30
N TYR A 236 -12.62 3.27 8.34
CA TYR A 236 -13.42 2.94 9.53
C TYR A 236 -13.14 1.51 9.99
N HIS A 237 -12.60 1.35 11.19
CA HIS A 237 -12.08 0.10 11.72
C HIS A 237 -12.92 -0.40 12.89
N LYS A 238 -13.01 -1.73 13.04
CA LYS A 238 -13.81 -2.34 14.11
C LYS A 238 -13.28 -2.01 15.51
N GLY A 239 -11.96 -2.01 15.71
CA GLY A 239 -11.33 -1.70 17.01
C GLY A 239 -11.67 -2.70 18.13
N LEU A 240 -11.75 -3.99 17.81
CA LEU A 240 -12.18 -5.00 18.80
C LEU A 240 -10.98 -5.61 19.51
N ALA A 241 -10.85 -5.38 20.82
CA ALA A 241 -9.82 -6.05 21.61
C ALA A 241 -10.01 -7.58 21.59
N LYS A 242 -8.90 -8.31 21.55
CA LYS A 242 -8.82 -9.77 21.55
C LYS A 242 -7.92 -10.21 22.70
N TYR A 243 -8.42 -11.16 23.50
CA TYR A 243 -7.67 -11.76 24.60
C TYR A 243 -8.26 -13.15 24.94
N ASN A 244 -7.42 -14.16 25.15
CA ASN A 244 -7.85 -15.53 25.51
C ASN A 244 -8.98 -16.09 24.62
N ASN A 245 -8.82 -16.00 23.30
CA ASN A 245 -9.81 -16.41 22.28
C ASN A 245 -11.18 -15.70 22.37
N MET A 246 -11.31 -14.66 23.20
CA MET A 246 -12.47 -13.79 23.22
C MET A 246 -12.20 -12.56 22.35
N THR A 247 -13.20 -12.13 21.60
CA THR A 247 -13.16 -10.88 20.84
C THR A 247 -14.25 -9.97 21.38
N ALA A 248 -13.89 -8.72 21.67
CA ALA A 248 -14.83 -7.70 22.11
C ALA A 248 -15.89 -7.39 21.03
N VAL A 249 -16.97 -6.73 21.43
CA VAL A 249 -18.06 -6.37 20.53
C VAL A 249 -18.39 -4.89 20.70
N ILE A 250 -18.48 -4.17 19.58
CA ILE A 250 -18.92 -2.77 19.52
C ILE A 250 -20.21 -2.71 18.70
N ASN A 251 -21.26 -2.12 19.28
CA ASN A 251 -22.60 -2.00 18.70
C ASN A 251 -23.18 -0.59 18.75
N GLU A 252 -22.70 0.24 19.68
CA GLU A 252 -23.27 1.54 20.06
C GLU A 252 -22.21 2.64 19.96
N SER A 253 -21.36 2.57 18.93
CA SER A 253 -20.38 3.61 18.68
C SER A 253 -21.08 4.92 18.31
N VAL A 254 -20.62 6.01 18.91
CA VAL A 254 -21.13 7.38 18.71
C VAL A 254 -20.32 8.17 17.69
N PHE A 255 -19.57 7.47 16.83
CA PHE A 255 -18.78 8.09 15.79
C PHE A 255 -19.68 8.93 14.87
N ASP A 256 -19.27 10.17 14.65
CA ASP A 256 -19.84 11.06 13.64
C ASP A 256 -18.69 11.77 12.91
N PRO A 257 -18.66 11.78 11.56
CA PRO A 257 -17.59 12.42 10.81
C PRO A 257 -17.34 13.89 11.14
N SER A 258 -18.35 14.62 11.64
CA SER A 258 -18.24 16.03 12.04
C SER A 258 -17.39 16.26 13.29
N GLN A 259 -17.09 15.20 14.06
CA GLN A 259 -16.21 15.26 15.23
C GLN A 259 -14.74 15.46 14.86
N LEU A 260 -14.38 15.19 13.61
CA LEU A 260 -13.02 15.31 13.10
C LEU A 260 -12.90 16.56 12.21
N THR A 261 -11.87 17.35 12.48
CA THR A 261 -11.51 18.52 11.66
C THR A 261 -10.53 18.12 10.55
N GLU A 262 -9.99 19.10 9.82
CA GLU A 262 -9.11 18.91 8.66
C GLU A 262 -7.81 19.77 8.74
N ASP A 263 -7.54 20.40 9.89
CA ASP A 263 -6.41 21.31 10.14
C ASP A 263 -5.08 20.61 10.52
N ARG A 264 -5.04 19.28 10.50
CA ARG A 264 -3.86 18.43 10.75
C ARG A 264 -3.75 17.37 9.67
N MET A 265 -2.55 16.81 9.52
CA MET A 265 -2.26 15.75 8.55
C MET A 265 -3.02 14.45 8.82
N LEU A 266 -3.11 14.06 10.09
CA LEU A 266 -3.69 12.79 10.51
C LEU A 266 -4.62 13.00 11.70
N TYR A 267 -5.74 12.29 11.70
CA TYR A 267 -6.61 12.16 12.85
C TYR A 267 -6.87 10.70 13.14
N PHE A 268 -6.87 10.38 14.42
CA PHE A 268 -7.38 9.12 14.93
C PHE A 268 -8.54 9.42 15.86
N TRP A 269 -9.69 8.83 15.58
CA TRP A 269 -10.80 8.79 16.52
C TRP A 269 -10.89 7.38 17.10
N ILE A 270 -11.10 7.28 18.40
CA ILE A 270 -11.19 6.00 19.11
C ILE A 270 -12.40 6.05 20.02
N SER A 271 -13.27 5.04 19.90
CA SER A 271 -14.47 4.91 20.71
C SER A 271 -14.14 4.54 22.15
N ASP A 272 -14.90 5.07 23.10
CA ASP A 272 -14.88 4.65 24.51
C ASP A 272 -15.14 3.14 24.68
N GLU A 273 -15.87 2.55 23.73
CA GLU A 273 -16.17 1.11 23.70
C GLU A 273 -14.93 0.25 23.35
N VAL A 274 -13.85 0.85 22.82
CA VAL A 274 -12.55 0.17 22.63
C VAL A 274 -11.79 0.01 23.94
N PHE A 275 -11.85 1.01 24.83
CA PHE A 275 -11.01 1.04 26.03
C PHE A 275 -11.44 0.04 27.10
N ASN A 276 -12.74 -0.14 27.36
CA ASN A 276 -13.17 -1.03 28.45
C ASN A 276 -12.72 -2.49 28.23
N PRO A 277 -12.89 -3.08 27.04
CA PRO A 277 -12.39 -4.44 26.77
C PRO A 277 -10.86 -4.51 26.82
N LEU A 278 -10.15 -3.50 26.31
CA LEU A 278 -8.69 -3.47 26.32
C LEU A 278 -8.12 -3.41 27.76
N ILE A 279 -8.67 -2.54 28.60
CA ILE A 279 -8.28 -2.41 30.01
C ILE A 279 -8.65 -3.69 30.78
N THR A 280 -9.80 -4.29 30.47
CA THR A 280 -10.21 -5.58 31.07
C THR A 280 -9.23 -6.69 30.71
N ALA A 281 -8.81 -6.78 29.45
CA ALA A 281 -7.79 -7.74 29.01
C ALA A 281 -6.47 -7.52 29.75
N ALA A 282 -5.97 -6.28 29.81
CA ALA A 282 -4.72 -5.96 30.51
C ALA A 282 -4.78 -6.28 32.02
N HIS A 283 -5.92 -6.06 32.66
CA HIS A 283 -6.15 -6.44 34.06
C HIS A 283 -6.15 -7.97 34.23
N GLN A 284 -6.86 -8.71 33.37
CA GLN A 284 -6.89 -10.17 33.41
C GLN A 284 -5.51 -10.79 33.14
N ASP A 285 -4.73 -10.14 32.29
CA ASP A 285 -3.34 -10.49 31.98
C ASP A 285 -2.35 -10.05 33.07
N ARG A 286 -2.85 -9.55 34.22
CA ARG A 286 -2.06 -9.13 35.38
C ARG A 286 -1.02 -8.05 35.08
N ARG A 287 -1.26 -7.19 34.09
CA ARG A 287 -0.35 -6.07 33.75
C ARG A 287 -0.41 -4.90 34.72
N PHE A 288 -1.46 -4.82 35.54
CA PHE A 288 -1.63 -3.75 36.53
C PHE A 288 -1.06 -4.13 37.90
N VAL A 289 0.21 -4.52 37.92
CA VAL A 289 0.98 -4.84 39.12
C VAL A 289 2.24 -4.00 39.12
N LEU A 290 2.54 -3.34 40.24
CA LEU A 290 3.78 -2.61 40.46
C LEU A 290 4.46 -3.16 41.71
N ASN A 291 5.64 -3.77 41.52
CA ASN A 291 6.49 -4.23 42.62
C ASN A 291 7.60 -3.22 42.83
N ILE A 292 7.63 -2.58 44.00
CA ILE A 292 8.68 -1.62 44.37
C ILE A 292 9.59 -2.31 45.39
N SER A 293 10.90 -2.30 45.15
CA SER A 293 11.89 -2.89 46.06
C SER A 293 12.79 -1.82 46.71
N GLY A 294 13.48 -2.18 47.80
CA GLY A 294 14.06 -1.24 48.78
C GLY A 294 14.95 -0.12 48.23
N LEU A 295 15.65 -0.31 47.10
CA LEU A 295 16.46 0.74 46.46
C LEU A 295 15.63 1.82 45.74
N GLU A 296 14.50 1.44 45.12
CA GLU A 296 13.57 2.39 44.47
C GLU A 296 12.70 3.13 45.50
N LEU A 297 12.37 2.43 46.60
CA LEU A 297 11.67 2.98 47.76
C LEU A 297 12.51 4.05 48.48
N THR A 298 13.82 3.83 48.63
CA THR A 298 14.71 4.82 49.26
C THR A 298 14.82 6.08 48.39
N VAL A 299 15.01 5.97 47.08
CA VAL A 299 15.13 7.15 46.19
C VAL A 299 13.85 7.99 46.12
N GLY A 300 12.66 7.37 46.20
CA GLY A 300 11.38 8.09 46.21
C GLY A 300 10.99 8.71 47.56
N VAL A 301 11.29 8.03 48.68
CA VAL A 301 10.91 8.50 50.04
C VAL A 301 11.86 9.57 50.57
N TYR A 302 13.14 9.56 50.21
CA TYR A 302 14.10 10.58 50.65
C TYR A 302 13.80 11.99 50.13
N GLN A 303 12.97 12.15 49.10
CA GLN A 303 12.54 13.47 48.65
C GLN A 303 11.30 14.02 49.36
N THR A 304 10.54 13.22 50.15
CA THR A 304 9.28 13.70 50.74
C THR A 304 9.13 13.65 52.25
N SER A 305 9.84 12.83 53.03
CA SER A 305 10.06 13.03 54.48
C SER A 305 10.52 11.74 55.19
N GLY A 306 11.49 11.87 56.10
CA GLY A 306 11.60 11.14 57.36
C GLY A 306 11.41 9.61 57.33
N SER A 307 12.53 8.91 57.22
CA SER A 307 12.78 7.48 57.44
C SER A 307 11.74 6.67 58.25
N HIS A 308 10.96 5.85 57.55
CA HIS A 308 10.59 4.48 57.93
C HIS A 308 10.34 3.66 56.64
N GLU A 309 10.98 2.50 56.48
CA GLU A 309 10.69 1.57 55.37
C GLU A 309 9.35 0.90 55.64
N VAL A 310 8.39 1.06 54.72
CA VAL A 310 7.10 0.38 54.73
C VAL A 310 6.93 -0.27 53.37
N GLU A 311 6.70 -1.59 53.34
CA GLU A 311 6.37 -2.31 52.12
C GLU A 311 4.90 -2.02 51.76
N VAL A 312 4.68 -1.37 50.61
CA VAL A 312 3.35 -1.02 50.12
C VAL A 312 3.05 -1.83 48.87
N VAL A 313 2.06 -2.73 48.96
CA VAL A 313 1.51 -3.43 47.81
C VAL A 313 0.40 -2.57 47.23
N VAL A 314 0.58 -2.09 45.99
CA VAL A 314 -0.49 -1.38 45.27
C VAL A 314 -1.19 -2.37 44.35
N THR A 315 -2.42 -2.73 44.72
CA THR A 315 -3.28 -3.58 43.91
C THR A 315 -4.22 -2.70 43.09
N ALA A 316 -4.20 -2.85 41.77
CA ALA A 316 -5.15 -2.18 40.89
C ALA A 316 -6.33 -3.12 40.59
N SER A 317 -7.56 -2.61 40.70
CA SER A 317 -8.76 -3.29 40.24
C SER A 317 -9.53 -2.40 39.28
N TYR A 318 -10.10 -2.98 38.23
CA TYR A 318 -10.94 -2.25 37.28
C TYR A 318 -12.39 -2.75 37.35
N ALA A 319 -13.31 -1.88 37.75
CA ALA A 319 -14.73 -2.20 37.89
C ALA A 319 -15.61 -0.99 37.53
N LYS A 320 -16.73 -1.23 36.85
CA LYS A 320 -17.71 -0.19 36.46
C LYS A 320 -17.07 1.01 35.76
N LYS A 321 -16.17 0.76 34.80
CA LYS A 321 -15.41 1.79 34.06
C LYS A 321 -14.48 2.66 34.94
N LYS A 322 -14.10 2.20 36.14
CA LYS A 322 -13.19 2.91 37.05
C LYS A 322 -11.98 2.05 37.40
N LEU A 323 -10.79 2.63 37.29
CA LEU A 323 -9.56 2.07 37.84
C LEU A 323 -9.46 2.47 39.31
N ILE A 324 -9.38 1.48 40.20
CA ILE A 324 -9.27 1.65 41.64
C ILE A 324 -7.90 1.14 42.05
N LEU A 325 -7.08 2.03 42.63
CA LEU A 325 -5.78 1.69 43.18
C LEU A 325 -5.93 1.54 44.69
N ILE A 326 -5.59 0.36 45.22
CA ILE A 326 -5.62 0.07 46.64
C ILE A 326 -4.17 -0.16 47.08
N ALA A 327 -3.62 0.79 47.81
CA ALA A 327 -2.33 0.65 48.47
C ALA A 327 -2.55 0.01 49.85
N THR A 328 -2.02 -1.18 50.06
CA THR A 328 -2.01 -1.86 51.36
C THR A 328 -0.58 -1.97 51.85
N THR A 329 -0.33 -1.54 53.08
CA THR A 329 0.94 -1.80 53.78
C THR A 329 0.97 -3.28 54.19
N SER A 330 2.03 -4.01 53.86
CA SER A 330 2.20 -5.34 54.47
C SER A 330 2.42 -5.15 55.97
N GLN A 331 1.71 -5.94 56.79
CA GLN A 331 1.98 -6.06 58.22
C GLN A 331 3.04 -7.12 58.44
#